data_AF-A0A1X9T3P0-F1
#
_entry.id   AF-A0A1X9T3P0-F1
#
_cell.length_a   1.000
_cell.length_b   1.000
_cell.length_c   1.000
_cell.angle_alpha   90.00
_cell.angle_beta   90.00
_cell.angle_gamma   90.00
#
_symmetry.space_group_name_H-M   'P 1'
#
loop_
_entity.id
_entity.type
_entity.pdbx_description
1 polymer ?
#
loop_
_entity_poly.entity_id
_entity_poly.type
_entity_poly.pdbx_seq_one_letter_code
_entity_poly.pdbx_strand_id
1 'polypeptide(L)'
;MINAKFKAGKYYIGDLAKILDYSNLSILELGFGILDEFKYLNFELECDEITDNSGFVYSVDSSNFGIISAKIIDEELLSSRILTLKNGFVANKFSGYPLARIVDFKDEFEVAICDNKITFGNIILNL
;
A
#
# COMPACT_ATOMS: atom_id res chain seq x y z
N MET A 1 -2.35 -6.89 19.11
CA MET A 1 -2.25 -5.55 18.46
C MET A 1 -0.80 -5.24 18.21
N ILE A 2 -0.43 -5.03 16.95
CA ILE A 2 0.93 -4.63 16.55
C ILE A 2 0.80 -3.24 15.92
N ASN A 3 1.69 -2.31 16.27
CA ASN A 3 1.67 -0.96 15.72
C ASN A 3 3.07 -0.40 15.47
N ALA A 4 3.14 0.60 14.61
CA ALA A 4 4.35 1.39 14.37
C ALA A 4 4.00 2.83 13.97
N LYS A 5 4.90 3.76 14.30
CA LYS A 5 4.79 5.16 13.88
C LYS A 5 5.49 5.42 12.55
N PHE A 6 4.81 6.14 11.68
CA PHE A 6 5.27 6.58 10.38
C PHE A 6 5.36 8.11 10.36
N LYS A 7 6.34 8.62 9.61
CA LYS A 7 6.52 10.07 9.43
C LYS A 7 5.47 10.63 8.49
N ALA A 8 5.18 11.93 8.60
CA ALA A 8 4.41 12.66 7.60
C ALA A 8 4.98 12.45 6.18
N GLY A 9 4.11 12.41 5.17
CA GLY A 9 4.47 12.25 3.77
C GLY A 9 3.44 11.49 2.95
N LYS A 10 3.80 11.20 1.70
CA LYS A 10 2.97 10.43 0.77
C LYS A 10 3.29 8.95 0.88
N TYR A 11 2.26 8.13 1.07
CA TYR A 11 2.38 6.68 1.20
C TYR A 11 1.45 5.98 0.21
N TYR A 12 1.97 4.92 -0.40
CA TYR A 12 1.19 3.95 -1.13
C TYR A 12 0.54 2.99 -0.14
N ILE A 13 -0.76 2.73 -0.29
CA ILE A 13 -1.50 1.70 0.43
C ILE A 13 -2.16 0.79 -0.60
N GLY A 14 -1.83 -0.50 -0.56
CA GLY A 14 -2.31 -1.49 -1.52
C GLY A 14 -1.38 -2.69 -1.62
N ASP A 15 -1.55 -3.47 -2.67
CA ASP A 15 -0.69 -4.60 -3.01
C ASP A 15 0.69 -4.14 -3.48
N LEU A 16 1.70 -4.31 -2.62
CA LEU A 16 3.08 -3.86 -2.84
C LEU A 16 3.71 -4.52 -4.07
N ALA A 17 3.26 -5.72 -4.45
CA ALA A 17 3.73 -6.40 -5.65
C ALA A 17 3.41 -5.63 -6.94
N LYS A 18 2.51 -4.64 -6.91
CA LYS A 18 2.22 -3.75 -8.05
C LYS A 18 3.30 -2.68 -8.24
N ILE A 19 3.99 -2.25 -7.18
CA ILE A 19 4.94 -1.13 -7.20
C ILE A 19 6.39 -1.51 -6.88
N LEU A 20 6.65 -2.76 -6.50
CA LEU A 20 7.98 -3.29 -6.22
C LEU A 20 8.43 -4.27 -7.30
N ASP A 21 9.71 -4.21 -7.67
CA ASP A 21 10.34 -5.19 -8.54
C ASP A 21 10.58 -6.53 -7.81
N TYR A 22 11.03 -7.55 -8.55
CA TYR A 22 11.26 -8.87 -7.98
C TYR A 22 12.33 -8.88 -6.88
N SER A 23 13.40 -8.09 -7.05
CA SER A 23 14.49 -8.00 -6.08
C SER A 23 13.96 -7.51 -4.74
N ASN A 24 13.18 -6.42 -4.73
CA ASN A 24 12.56 -5.89 -3.52
C ASN A 24 11.52 -6.83 -2.92
N LEU A 25 10.72 -7.51 -3.75
CA LEU A 25 9.73 -8.48 -3.27
C LEU A 25 10.38 -9.68 -2.57
N SER A 26 11.51 -10.15 -3.08
CA SER A 26 12.19 -11.35 -2.54
C SER A 26 12.78 -11.17 -1.14
N ILE A 27 12.94 -9.93 -0.68
CA ILE A 27 13.45 -9.57 0.66
C ILE A 27 12.36 -8.99 1.57
N LEU A 28 11.12 -8.93 1.08
CA LEU A 28 9.99 -8.40 1.84
C LEU A 28 9.52 -9.44 2.87
N GLU A 29 9.60 -9.09 4.15
CA GLU A 29 9.15 -9.94 5.25
C GLU A 29 7.69 -9.60 5.63
N LEU A 30 7.00 -10.51 6.30
CA LEU A 30 5.68 -10.22 6.88
C LEU A 30 5.83 -9.36 8.14
N GLY A 31 4.96 -8.37 8.28
CA GLY A 31 4.96 -7.41 9.37
C GLY A 31 5.66 -6.10 9.02
N PHE A 32 6.12 -5.39 10.05
CA PHE A 32 6.82 -4.11 9.90
C PHE A 32 8.29 -4.35 9.55
N GLY A 33 8.79 -3.64 8.54
CA GLY A 33 10.16 -3.77 8.11
C GLY A 33 10.72 -2.49 7.51
N ILE A 34 11.94 -2.61 6.99
CA ILE A 34 12.65 -1.54 6.28
C ILE A 34 13.17 -2.15 4.97
N LEU A 35 12.84 -1.49 3.85
CA LEU A 35 13.34 -1.78 2.52
C LEU A 35 14.19 -0.59 2.09
N ASP A 36 15.51 -0.75 2.03
CA ASP A 36 16.49 0.34 1.93
C ASP A 36 16.28 1.43 3.00
N GLU A 37 15.86 2.63 2.64
CA GLU A 37 15.47 3.69 3.58
C GLU A 37 13.97 3.74 3.92
N PHE A 38 13.15 2.90 3.29
CA PHE A 38 11.69 2.97 3.37
C PHE A 38 11.12 2.01 4.41
N LYS A 39 10.50 2.57 5.45
CA LYS A 39 9.68 1.78 6.36
C LYS A 39 8.44 1.27 5.64
N TYR A 40 8.10 0.01 5.88
CA TYR A 40 6.90 -0.61 5.35
C TYR A 40 6.16 -1.42 6.42
N LEU A 41 4.91 -1.74 6.10
CA LEU A 41 4.17 -2.85 6.67
C LEU A 41 3.71 -3.73 5.50
N ASN A 42 3.90 -5.04 5.61
CA ASN A 42 3.49 -6.03 4.64
C ASN A 42 2.71 -7.16 5.33
N PHE A 43 1.63 -7.64 4.73
CA PHE A 43 0.83 -8.73 5.27
C PHE A 43 -0.03 -9.38 4.19
N GLU A 44 -0.54 -10.56 4.52
CA GLU A 44 -1.44 -11.32 3.66
C GLU A 44 -2.90 -10.97 3.98
N LEU A 45 -3.72 -10.91 2.94
CA LEU A 45 -5.17 -10.80 3.05
C LEU A 45 -5.79 -11.94 2.26
N GLU A 46 -6.73 -12.66 2.87
CA GLU A 46 -7.48 -13.76 2.22
C GLU A 46 -8.71 -13.23 1.47
N CYS A 47 -8.51 -12.24 0.59
CA CYS A 47 -9.56 -11.63 -0.23
C CYS A 47 -8.99 -11.05 -1.52
N ASP A 48 -9.81 -10.94 -2.57
CA ASP A 48 -9.42 -10.29 -3.82
C ASP A 48 -9.58 -8.76 -3.77
N GLU A 49 -10.49 -8.27 -2.91
CA GLU A 49 -10.78 -6.86 -2.74
C GLU A 49 -11.05 -6.52 -1.27
N ILE A 50 -10.61 -5.34 -0.84
CA ILE A 50 -10.89 -4.81 0.50
C ILE A 50 -11.30 -3.34 0.41
N THR A 51 -12.21 -2.89 1.27
CA THR A 51 -12.76 -1.52 1.22
C THR A 51 -12.34 -0.71 2.45
N ASP A 52 -11.96 0.56 2.25
CA ASP A 52 -11.72 1.48 3.36
C ASP A 52 -12.99 2.21 3.85
N ASN A 53 -12.88 2.86 5.00
CA ASN A 53 -13.91 3.71 5.59
C ASN A 53 -14.36 4.91 4.72
N SER A 54 -13.67 5.22 3.61
CA SER A 54 -14.10 6.22 2.62
C SER A 54 -14.82 5.62 1.42
N GLY A 55 -14.96 4.29 1.36
CA GLY A 55 -15.60 3.55 0.26
C GLY A 55 -14.66 3.26 -0.91
N PHE A 56 -13.35 3.46 -0.76
CA PHE A 56 -12.39 3.07 -1.79
C PHE A 56 -12.12 1.57 -1.72
N VAL A 57 -12.17 0.91 -2.88
CA VAL A 57 -11.92 -0.53 -3.02
C VAL A 57 -10.49 -0.73 -3.54
N TYR A 58 -9.70 -1.50 -2.80
CA TYR A 58 -8.34 -1.89 -3.18
C TYR A 58 -8.39 -3.26 -3.84
N SER A 59 -7.61 -3.44 -4.92
CA SER A 59 -7.40 -4.77 -5.52
C SER A 59 -6.19 -5.45 -4.87
N VAL A 60 -6.42 -6.66 -4.38
CA VAL A 60 -5.47 -7.52 -3.68
C VAL A 60 -5.18 -8.71 -4.60
N ASP A 61 -4.09 -8.63 -5.37
CA ASP A 61 -3.77 -9.66 -6.36
C ASP A 61 -2.65 -10.59 -5.86
N SER A 62 -2.08 -10.31 -4.68
CA SER A 62 -0.96 -11.04 -4.10
C SER A 62 -0.97 -11.02 -2.57
N SER A 63 -0.13 -11.86 -1.97
CA SER A 63 0.11 -11.95 -0.53
C SER A 63 0.94 -10.79 0.06
N ASN A 64 1.02 -9.64 -0.63
CA ASN A 64 1.89 -8.53 -0.23
C ASN A 64 1.13 -7.22 -0.04
N PHE A 65 -0.02 -7.26 0.62
CA PHE A 65 -0.77 -6.05 0.90
C PHE A 65 -0.08 -5.24 1.99
N GLY A 66 -0.01 -3.92 1.82
CA GLY A 66 0.76 -3.12 2.75
C GLY A 66 0.71 -1.63 2.55
N ILE A 67 1.61 -0.97 3.28
CA ILE A 67 1.89 0.46 3.17
C ILE A 67 3.39 0.67 3.05
N ILE A 68 3.80 1.55 2.14
CA ILE A 68 5.19 1.98 1.98
C ILE A 68 5.24 3.42 1.47
N SER A 69 6.34 4.13 1.69
CA SER A 69 6.56 5.46 1.16
C SER A 69 6.35 5.49 -0.36
N ALA A 70 5.52 6.42 -0.86
CA ALA A 70 5.25 6.55 -2.29
C ALA A 70 6.47 7.02 -3.10
N LYS A 71 7.56 7.43 -2.44
CA LYS A 71 8.83 7.78 -3.09
C LYS A 71 9.52 6.58 -3.77
N ILE A 72 9.18 5.36 -3.37
CA ILE A 72 9.73 4.15 -3.99
C ILE A 72 9.13 3.87 -5.37
N ILE A 73 8.02 4.54 -5.71
CA ILE A 73 7.31 4.28 -6.96
C ILE A 73 8.17 4.74 -8.14
N ASP A 74 8.51 3.78 -8.98
CA ASP A 74 9.19 3.97 -10.25
C ASP A 74 8.17 4.02 -11.41
N GLU A 75 8.11 5.14 -12.13
CA GLU A 75 7.20 5.33 -13.26
C GLU A 75 7.51 4.40 -14.45
N GLU A 76 8.77 3.98 -14.62
CA GLU A 76 9.16 3.02 -15.65
C GLU A 76 8.61 1.63 -15.31
N LEU A 77 8.75 1.21 -14.04
CA LEU A 77 8.17 -0.03 -13.53
C LEU A 77 6.64 -0.03 -13.71
N LEU A 78 5.95 1.04 -13.29
CA LEU A 78 4.50 1.16 -13.47
C LEU A 78 4.12 1.03 -14.94
N SER A 79 4.84 1.72 -15.83
CA SER A 79 4.57 1.67 -17.27
C SER A 79 4.75 0.27 -17.84
N SER A 80 5.78 -0.48 -17.41
CA SER A 80 6.00 -1.87 -17.81
C SER A 80 4.87 -2.80 -17.37
N ARG A 81 4.18 -2.44 -16.28
CA ARG A 81 3.06 -3.19 -15.67
C ARG A 81 1.69 -2.69 -16.13
N ILE A 82 1.64 -1.78 -17.09
CA ILE A 82 0.37 -1.21 -17.59
C ILE A 82 -0.38 -0.47 -16.45
N LEU A 83 0.39 0.16 -15.56
CA LEU A 83 -0.10 0.98 -14.46
C LEU A 83 0.22 2.45 -14.71
N THR A 84 -0.51 3.33 -14.03
CA THR A 84 -0.29 4.77 -14.06
C THR A 84 -0.68 5.41 -12.73
N LEU A 85 -0.09 6.57 -12.44
CA LEU A 85 -0.50 7.42 -11.32
C LEU A 85 -1.52 8.44 -11.82
N LYS A 86 -2.73 8.41 -11.24
CA LYS A 86 -3.80 9.36 -11.59
C LYS A 86 -4.55 9.77 -10.35
N ASN A 87 -4.65 11.09 -10.11
CA ASN A 87 -5.46 11.68 -9.04
C ASN A 87 -5.23 11.09 -7.63
N GLY A 88 -3.99 10.69 -7.30
CA GLY A 88 -3.67 10.09 -6.01
C GLY A 88 -3.94 8.58 -5.92
N PHE A 89 -4.04 7.89 -7.06
CA PHE A 89 -4.22 6.44 -7.13
C PHE A 89 -3.21 5.81 -8.08
N VAL A 90 -2.83 4.57 -7.81
CA VAL A 90 -2.28 3.67 -8.83
C VAL A 90 -3.47 3.00 -9.51
N ALA A 91 -3.55 3.13 -10.83
CA ALA A 91 -4.66 2.65 -11.64
C ALA A 91 -4.15 1.87 -12.85
N ASN A 92 -5.00 1.02 -13.40
CA ASN A 92 -4.76 0.43 -14.72
C ASN A 92 -4.69 1.54 -15.78
N LYS A 93 -3.65 1.52 -16.62
CA LYS A 93 -3.37 2.57 -17.61
C LYS A 93 -4.43 2.70 -18.70
N PHE A 94 -5.11 1.60 -19.06
CA PHE A 94 -6.11 1.58 -20.12
C PHE A 94 -7.53 1.84 -19.61
N SER A 95 -7.96 1.09 -18.60
CA SER A 95 -9.32 1.24 -18.06
C SER A 95 -9.46 2.42 -17.12
N GLY A 96 -8.35 2.91 -16.55
CA GLY A 96 -8.36 3.93 -15.50
C GLY A 96 -8.92 3.43 -14.17
N TYR A 97 -9.17 2.12 -14.05
CA TYR A 97 -9.69 1.52 -12.82
C TYR A 97 -8.68 1.66 -11.68
N PRO A 98 -9.07 2.26 -10.53
CA PRO A 98 -8.17 2.44 -9.41
C PRO A 98 -7.92 1.10 -8.70
N LEU A 99 -6.66 0.84 -8.34
CA LEU A 99 -6.25 -0.43 -7.71
C LEU A 99 -5.72 -0.21 -6.29
N ALA A 100 -5.11 0.95 -6.04
CA ALA A 100 -4.50 1.28 -4.77
C ALA A 100 -4.40 2.80 -4.59
N ARG A 101 -4.22 3.25 -3.34
CA ARG A 101 -4.21 4.68 -3.00
C ARG A 101 -2.80 5.19 -2.75
N ILE A 102 -2.60 6.46 -3.10
CA ILE A 102 -1.53 7.30 -2.55
C ILE A 102 -2.18 8.31 -1.61
N VAL A 103 -1.84 8.23 -0.33
CA VAL A 103 -2.39 9.08 0.72
C VAL A 103 -1.31 10.02 1.22
N ASP A 104 -1.62 11.31 1.33
CA ASP A 104 -0.74 12.34 1.84
C ASP A 104 -1.06 12.63 3.32
N PHE A 105 -0.25 12.09 4.22
CA PHE A 105 -0.37 12.30 5.66
C PHE A 105 0.40 13.56 6.06
N LYS A 106 -0.31 14.57 6.56
CA LYS A 106 0.26 15.88 6.93
C LYS A 106 1.12 15.83 8.20
N ASP A 107 0.79 14.92 9.10
CA ASP A 107 1.44 14.73 10.38
C ASP A 107 1.95 13.29 10.51
N GLU A 108 2.77 13.03 11.54
CA GLU A 108 3.11 11.66 11.91
C GLU A 108 1.84 10.88 12.25
N PHE A 109 1.79 9.62 11.83
CA PHE A 109 0.63 8.77 12.00
C PHE A 109 1.02 7.38 12.49
N GLU A 110 0.05 6.68 13.06
CA GLU A 110 0.21 5.30 13.51
C GLU A 110 -0.40 4.34 12.49
N VAL A 111 0.29 3.24 12.26
CA VAL A 111 -0.25 2.07 11.57
C VAL A 111 -0.45 0.98 12.60
N ALA A 112 -1.65 0.40 12.66
CA ALA A 112 -2.02 -0.61 13.64
C ALA A 112 -2.81 -1.76 13.00
N ILE A 113 -2.48 -2.99 13.40
CA ILE A 113 -3.22 -4.21 13.05
C ILE A 113 -3.90 -4.76 14.30
N CYS A 114 -5.22 -4.96 14.18
CA CYS A 114 -6.09 -5.63 15.15
C CYS A 114 -6.84 -6.77 14.46
N ASP A 115 -7.46 -7.64 15.26
CA ASP A 115 -8.10 -8.88 14.77
C ASP A 115 -9.18 -8.65 13.69
N ASN A 116 -9.84 -7.49 13.67
CA ASN A 116 -10.94 -7.19 12.76
C ASN A 116 -10.73 -5.93 11.90
N LYS A 117 -9.57 -5.27 12.00
CA LYS A 117 -9.30 -4.05 11.24
C LYS A 117 -7.83 -3.72 11.14
N ILE A 118 -7.50 -3.00 10.09
CA ILE A 118 -6.20 -2.39 9.86
C ILE A 118 -6.38 -0.89 9.76
N THR A 119 -5.54 -0.13 10.47
CA THR A 119 -5.61 1.33 10.50
C THR A 119 -4.30 1.92 10.00
N PHE A 120 -4.39 2.85 9.04
CA PHE A 120 -3.29 3.68 8.55
C PHE A 120 -3.64 5.15 8.80
N GLY A 121 -3.29 5.66 9.98
CA GLY A 121 -3.75 6.99 10.40
C GLY A 121 -5.27 7.08 10.43
N ASN A 122 -5.85 7.82 9.47
CA ASN A 122 -7.30 8.01 9.32
C ASN A 122 -7.97 7.02 8.33
N ILE A 123 -7.19 6.18 7.64
CA ILE A 123 -7.72 5.15 6.74
C ILE A 123 -7.92 3.86 7.54
N ILE A 124 -9.10 3.26 7.42
CA ILE A 124 -9.47 2.04 8.16
C ILE A 124 -9.98 1.00 7.17
N LEU A 125 -9.35 -0.17 7.15
CA LEU A 125 -9.81 -1.37 6.44
C LEU A 125 -10.46 -2.30 7.46
N ASN A 126 -11.67 -2.79 7.19
CA ASN A 126 -12.29 -3.84 8.00
C ASN A 126 -11.94 -5.20 7.40
N LEU A 127 -11.45 -6.11 8.24
CA LEU A 127 -11.09 -7.48 7.88
C LEU A 127 -12.31 -8.42 8.02
#